data_AF-A0A935KEL0-F1
#
_entry.id   AF-A0A935KEL0-F1
#
_cell.length_a   1.000
_cell.length_b   1.000
_cell.length_c   1.000
_cell.angle_alpha   90.00
_cell.angle_beta   90.00
_cell.angle_gamma   90.00
#
_symmetry.space_group_name_H-M   'P 1'
#
loop_
_entity.id
_entity.type
_entity.pdbx_description
1 polymer ?
#
loop_
_entity_poly.entity_id
_entity_poly.type
_entity_poly.pdbx_seq_one_letter_code
_entity_poly.pdbx_strand_id
1 'polypeptide(L)'
;MPADPGKLDRIVAGARRAALERGQGYREQALKLYPWICGRCAREFTPANLRELTVHHRDHDHDNNPADGSNWELLCLYCHDNEHQRQLEAQAGRGLVGEASGRATHSPFADLKAMLGRKPSPK
;
A
#
# COMPACT_ATOMS: atom_id res chain seq x y z
N MET A 1 46.60 23.41 -4.95
CA MET A 1 46.47 22.74 -6.26
C MET A 1 45.16 23.20 -6.89
N PRO A 2 45.14 23.69 -8.13
CA PRO A 2 43.89 24.10 -8.77
C PRO A 2 43.05 22.87 -9.09
N ALA A 3 41.73 22.96 -8.92
CA ALA A 3 40.81 21.88 -9.24
C ALA A 3 40.77 21.68 -10.77
N ASP A 4 40.94 20.43 -11.21
CA ASP A 4 40.87 20.06 -12.63
C ASP A 4 39.40 20.06 -13.09
N PRO A 5 38.97 20.99 -13.96
CA PRO A 5 37.58 21.11 -14.36
C PRO A 5 37.07 19.89 -15.14
N GLY A 6 37.94 19.20 -15.90
CA GLY A 6 37.55 18.00 -16.64
C GLY A 6 37.26 16.79 -15.73
N LYS A 7 37.88 16.75 -14.55
CA LYS A 7 37.55 15.76 -13.51
C LYS A 7 36.19 16.04 -12.88
N LEU A 8 35.87 17.30 -12.59
CA LEU A 8 34.58 17.70 -12.03
C LEU A 8 33.43 17.41 -12.99
N ASP A 9 33.58 17.73 -14.28
CA ASP A 9 32.56 17.47 -15.30
C ASP A 9 32.23 15.97 -15.43
N ARG A 10 33.24 15.10 -15.38
CA ARG A 10 33.04 13.64 -15.40
C ARG A 10 32.29 13.14 -14.17
N ILE A 11 32.59 13.68 -12.99
CA ILE A 11 31.91 13.33 -11.74
C ILE A 11 30.44 13.75 -11.79
N VAL A 12 30.15 14.98 -12.24
CA VAL A 12 28.79 15.50 -12.38
C VAL A 12 27.99 14.70 -13.42
N ALA A 13 28.60 14.40 -14.57
CA ALA A 13 27.96 13.60 -15.63
C ALA A 13 27.70 12.15 -15.18
N GLY A 14 28.59 11.56 -14.37
CA GLY A 14 28.39 10.26 -13.73
C GLY A 14 27.24 10.28 -12.73
N ALA A 15 27.20 11.30 -11.86
CA ALA A 15 26.14 11.46 -10.87
C ALA A 15 24.75 11.63 -11.51
N ARG A 16 24.66 12.39 -12.62
CA ARG A 16 23.41 12.55 -13.39
C ARG A 16 22.94 11.25 -14.04
N ARG A 17 23.85 10.47 -14.64
CA ARG A 17 23.50 9.15 -15.21
C ARG A 17 22.99 8.19 -14.15
N ALA A 18 23.70 8.06 -13.03
CA ALA A 18 23.27 7.21 -11.93
C ALA A 18 21.91 7.65 -11.34
N ALA A 19 21.63 8.95 -11.30
CA ALA A 19 20.32 9.46 -10.87
C ALA A 19 19.22 9.15 -11.89
N LEU A 20 19.50 9.23 -13.19
CA LEU A 20 18.57 8.85 -14.25
C LEU A 20 18.28 7.36 -14.21
N GLU A 21 19.30 6.50 -14.10
CA GLU A 21 19.16 5.04 -13.99
C GLU A 21 18.31 4.63 -12.78
N ARG A 22 18.56 5.24 -11.61
CA ARG A 22 17.68 5.06 -10.44
C ARG A 22 16.26 5.56 -10.72
N GLY A 23 16.11 6.60 -11.53
CA GLY A 23 14.82 7.19 -11.90
C GLY A 23 14.03 6.43 -12.97
N GLN A 24 14.56 5.33 -13.52
CA GLN A 24 13.88 4.50 -14.53
C GLN A 24 12.99 3.41 -13.91
N GLY A 25 13.10 3.15 -12.61
CA GLY A 25 12.22 2.19 -11.95
C GLY A 25 10.76 2.67 -11.99
N TYR A 26 9.83 1.72 -12.07
CA TYR A 26 8.38 2.00 -11.99
C TYR A 26 8.02 2.78 -10.71
N ARG A 27 8.78 2.56 -9.62
CA ARG A 27 8.62 3.29 -8.36
C ARG A 27 8.87 4.78 -8.53
N GLU A 28 9.99 5.15 -9.12
CA GLU A 28 10.37 6.55 -9.31
C GLU A 28 9.47 7.24 -10.35
N GLN A 29 8.93 6.49 -11.32
CA GLN A 29 7.91 6.98 -12.24
C GLN A 29 6.59 7.24 -11.51
N ALA A 30 6.09 6.29 -10.71
CA ALA A 30 4.88 6.46 -9.92
C ALA A 30 4.97 7.65 -8.96
N LEU A 31 6.11 7.83 -8.26
CA LEU A 31 6.32 8.94 -7.33
C LEU A 31 6.39 10.33 -8.01
N LYS A 32 6.59 10.38 -9.33
CA LYS A 32 6.50 11.62 -10.14
C LYS A 32 5.09 11.90 -10.63
N LEU A 33 4.29 10.86 -10.89
CA LEU A 33 2.93 10.97 -11.42
C LEU A 33 1.88 11.20 -10.33
N TYR A 34 2.07 10.59 -9.17
CA TYR A 34 1.09 10.56 -8.09
C TYR A 34 1.46 11.44 -6.90
N PRO A 35 0.47 12.03 -6.20
CA PRO A 35 0.72 12.71 -4.93
C PRO A 35 1.24 11.71 -3.89
N TRP A 36 2.05 12.19 -2.96
CA TRP A 36 2.62 11.36 -1.88
C TRP A 36 1.60 11.09 -0.77
N ILE A 37 0.50 10.46 -1.14
CA ILE A 37 -0.66 10.18 -0.30
C ILE A 37 -1.07 8.73 -0.55
N CYS A 38 -1.37 7.99 0.52
CA CYS A 38 -1.91 6.64 0.41
C CYS A 38 -3.34 6.66 -0.16
N GLY A 39 -3.59 5.93 -1.25
CA GLY A 39 -4.90 5.83 -1.89
C GLY A 39 -6.00 5.16 -1.04
N ARG A 40 -5.62 4.42 0.02
CA ARG A 40 -6.56 3.71 0.90
C ARG A 40 -6.88 4.46 2.19
N CYS A 41 -5.85 4.96 2.90
CA CYS A 41 -6.04 5.58 4.22
C CYS A 41 -5.80 7.10 4.23
N ALA A 42 -5.53 7.71 3.07
CA ALA A 42 -5.26 9.13 2.90
C ALA A 42 -4.10 9.69 3.75
N ARG A 43 -3.23 8.82 4.30
CA ARG A 43 -2.01 9.23 5.01
C ARG A 43 -1.07 9.92 4.03
N GLU A 44 -0.61 11.11 4.39
CA GLU A 44 0.37 11.89 3.64
C GLU A 44 1.81 11.51 4.01
N PHE A 45 2.71 11.65 3.04
CA PHE A 45 4.12 11.32 3.16
C PHE A 45 4.99 12.53 2.80
N THR A 46 6.15 12.58 3.43
CA THR A 46 7.18 13.60 3.26
C THR A 46 8.46 12.93 2.77
N PRO A 47 9.47 13.68 2.30
CA PRO A 47 10.75 13.09 1.90
C PRO A 47 11.39 12.21 2.97
N ALA A 48 11.15 12.48 4.26
CA ALA A 48 11.71 11.73 5.38
C ALA A 48 11.15 10.30 5.52
N ASN A 49 9.89 10.08 5.11
CA ASN A 49 9.19 8.80 5.24
C ASN A 49 8.67 8.25 3.91
N LEU A 50 9.04 8.83 2.76
CA LEU A 50 8.58 8.40 1.42
C LEU A 50 8.90 6.94 1.09
N ARG A 51 9.91 6.35 1.72
CA ARG A 51 10.22 4.91 1.62
C ARG A 51 9.08 4.00 2.10
N GLU A 52 8.17 4.52 2.93
CA GLU A 52 7.00 3.80 3.44
C GLU A 52 5.80 3.83 2.47
N LEU A 53 5.88 4.62 1.40
CA LEU A 53 4.88 4.67 0.32
C LEU A 53 5.33 3.72 -0.80
N THR A 54 4.59 2.66 -1.05
CA THR A 54 4.90 1.62 -2.03
C THR A 54 3.99 1.71 -3.24
N VAL A 55 4.46 1.15 -4.37
CA VAL A 55 3.65 1.00 -5.58
C VAL A 55 2.96 -0.35 -5.51
N HIS A 56 1.65 -0.35 -5.67
CA HIS A 56 0.82 -1.52 -5.82
C HIS A 56 0.39 -1.65 -7.29
N HIS A 57 0.54 -2.82 -7.87
CA HIS A 57 0.05 -3.14 -9.22
C HIS A 57 -1.39 -3.66 -9.12
N ARG A 58 -2.34 -2.97 -9.76
CA ARG A 58 -3.78 -3.27 -9.67
C ARG A 58 -4.13 -4.65 -10.25
N ASP A 59 -3.46 -5.03 -11.33
CA ASP A 59 -3.58 -6.35 -11.96
C ASP A 59 -2.67 -7.41 -11.35
N HIS A 60 -1.80 -7.03 -10.41
CA HIS A 60 -0.81 -7.87 -9.74
C HIS A 60 0.32 -8.39 -10.65
N ASP A 61 0.39 -7.90 -11.89
CA ASP A 61 1.46 -8.17 -12.83
C ASP A 61 2.55 -7.09 -12.67
N HIS A 62 3.71 -7.51 -12.17
CA HIS A 62 4.83 -6.61 -11.88
C HIS A 62 5.58 -6.19 -13.15
N ASP A 63 5.34 -6.86 -14.29
CA ASP A 63 5.92 -6.53 -15.58
C ASP A 63 5.04 -5.54 -16.37
N ASN A 64 3.74 -5.44 -16.05
CA ASN A 64 2.83 -4.48 -16.65
C ASN A 64 3.02 -3.06 -16.08
N ASN A 65 3.96 -2.33 -16.67
CA ASN A 65 4.41 -1.00 -16.23
C ASN A 65 4.11 0.09 -17.27
N PRO A 66 2.83 0.48 -17.47
CA PRO A 66 2.48 1.49 -18.45
C PRO A 66 2.99 2.87 -18.03
N ALA A 67 3.49 3.64 -18.99
CA ALA A 67 4.15 4.93 -18.74
C ALA A 67 3.21 6.02 -18.18
N ASP A 68 1.89 5.84 -18.31
CA ASP A 68 0.87 6.71 -17.74
C ASP A 68 0.53 6.36 -16.28
N GLY A 69 1.11 5.29 -15.75
CA GLY A 69 0.88 4.78 -14.40
C GLY A 69 -0.48 4.12 -14.19
N SER A 70 -1.30 3.92 -15.23
CA SER A 70 -2.69 3.44 -15.12
C SER A 70 -2.88 2.14 -14.33
N ASN A 71 -1.84 1.28 -14.28
CA ASN A 71 -1.83 0.03 -13.52
C ASN A 71 -1.36 0.17 -12.06
N TRP A 72 -0.98 1.37 -11.61
CA TRP A 72 -0.39 1.58 -10.30
C TRP A 72 -1.34 2.27 -9.32
N GLU A 73 -1.12 2.01 -8.04
CA GLU A 73 -1.66 2.77 -6.92
C GLU A 73 -0.58 2.96 -5.85
N LEU A 74 -0.53 4.14 -5.22
CA LEU A 74 0.39 4.39 -4.10
C LEU A 74 -0.27 4.03 -2.76
N LEU A 75 0.30 3.08 -2.04
CA LEU A 75 -0.21 2.59 -0.75
C LEU A 75 0.86 2.68 0.33
N CYS A 76 0.46 2.94 1.58
CA CYS A 76 1.38 2.76 2.69
C CYS A 76 1.65 1.27 2.92
N LEU A 77 2.79 0.93 3.54
CA LEU A 77 3.17 -0.46 3.86
C LEU A 77 2.00 -1.29 4.42
N TYR A 78 1.27 -0.75 5.38
CA TYR A 78 0.15 -1.47 6.01
C TYR A 78 -1.04 -1.70 5.07
N CYS A 79 -1.40 -0.70 4.26
CA CYS A 79 -2.49 -0.84 3.29
C CYS A 79 -2.11 -1.77 2.15
N HIS A 80 -0.84 -1.74 1.74
CA HIS A 80 -0.29 -2.61 0.72
C HIS A 80 -0.38 -4.08 1.17
N ASP A 81 0.15 -4.40 2.35
CA ASP A 81 0.11 -5.75 2.89
C ASP A 81 -1.32 -6.24 3.11
N ASN A 82 -2.23 -5.35 3.54
CA ASN A 82 -3.64 -5.72 3.70
C ASN A 82 -4.33 -6.05 2.37
N GLU A 83 -4.00 -5.36 1.28
CA GLU A 83 -4.54 -5.67 -0.05
C GLU A 83 -4.10 -7.06 -0.51
N HIS A 84 -2.80 -7.36 -0.38
CA HIS A 84 -2.26 -8.69 -0.67
C HIS A 84 -2.95 -9.77 0.18
N GLN A 85 -3.13 -9.51 1.48
CA GLN A 85 -3.80 -10.45 2.38
C GLN A 85 -5.26 -10.68 1.99
N ARG A 86 -6.03 -9.63 1.65
CA ARG A 86 -7.41 -9.78 1.18
C ARG A 86 -7.49 -10.62 -0.09
N GLN A 87 -6.52 -10.49 -0.99
CA GLN A 87 -6.47 -11.29 -2.21
C GLN A 87 -6.23 -12.77 -1.90
N LEU A 88 -5.31 -13.09 -0.99
CA LEU A 88 -5.07 -14.45 -0.52
C LEU A 88 -6.31 -15.04 0.14
N GLU A 89 -6.99 -14.26 0.99
CA GLU A 89 -8.24 -14.66 1.65
C GLU A 89 -9.38 -14.88 0.65
N ALA A 90 -9.51 -14.04 -0.38
CA ALA A 90 -10.50 -14.22 -1.43
C ALA A 90 -10.23 -15.48 -2.28
N GLN A 91 -8.96 -15.81 -2.50
CA GLN A 91 -8.56 -17.06 -3.16
C GLN A 91 -8.86 -18.28 -2.27
N ALA A 92 -8.57 -18.20 -0.97
CA ALA A 92 -8.83 -19.27 0.00
C ALA A 92 -10.32 -19.48 0.27
N GLY A 93 -11.09 -18.39 0.40
CA GLY A 93 -12.53 -18.41 0.72
C GLY A 93 -13.40 -18.97 -0.40
N ARG A 94 -12.92 -18.97 -1.67
CA ARG A 94 -13.58 -19.69 -2.77
C ARG A 94 -13.56 -21.21 -2.59
N GLY A 95 -12.67 -21.75 -1.76
CA GLY A 95 -12.63 -23.17 -1.40
C GLY A 95 -13.52 -23.55 -0.21
N LEU A 96 -14.07 -22.58 0.53
CA LEU A 96 -14.88 -22.82 1.73
C LEU A 96 -16.40 -22.85 1.47
N VAL A 97 -16.83 -22.97 0.22
CA VAL A 97 -18.19 -23.44 -0.09
C VAL A 97 -18.28 -24.95 0.13
N GLY A 98 -17.74 -25.42 1.26
CA GLY A 98 -17.80 -26.80 1.71
C GLY A 98 -18.96 -26.94 2.67
N GLU A 99 -20.04 -27.54 2.16
CA GLU A 99 -21.21 -28.08 2.86
C GLU A 99 -21.96 -27.12 3.81
N ALA A 100 -23.29 -27.14 3.77
CA ALA A 100 -24.11 -26.35 4.69
C ALA A 100 -23.88 -26.83 6.14
N SER A 101 -22.87 -26.27 6.80
CA SER A 101 -22.64 -26.44 8.23
C SER A 101 -23.93 -26.05 8.95
N GLY A 102 -24.41 -26.97 9.79
CA GLY A 102 -25.69 -26.86 10.48
C GLY A 102 -25.86 -25.49 11.13
N ARG A 103 -27.06 -24.92 10.99
CA ARG A 103 -27.43 -23.59 11.48
C ARG A 103 -26.94 -23.40 12.92
N ALA A 104 -26.06 -22.43 13.15
CA ALA A 104 -25.54 -22.14 14.48
C ALA A 104 -26.70 -21.74 15.42
N THR A 105 -26.92 -22.52 16.47
CA THR A 105 -27.98 -22.29 17.47
C THR A 105 -27.52 -21.38 18.62
N HIS A 106 -26.22 -21.11 18.72
CA HIS A 106 -25.66 -20.33 19.82
C HIS A 106 -25.88 -18.82 19.62
N SER A 107 -26.57 -18.19 20.56
CA SER A 107 -26.84 -16.75 20.59
C SER A 107 -26.05 -16.07 21.70
N PRO A 108 -24.79 -15.66 21.47
CA PRO A 108 -23.89 -15.13 22.52
C PRO A 108 -24.35 -13.80 23.11
N PHE A 109 -25.34 -13.15 22.49
CA PHE A 109 -25.88 -11.85 22.91
C PHE A 109 -27.37 -11.92 23.25
N ALA A 110 -27.93 -13.11 23.52
CA ALA A 110 -29.35 -13.28 23.84
C ALA A 110 -29.81 -12.37 24.99
N ASP A 111 -28.96 -12.17 26.01
CA ASP A 111 -29.24 -11.33 27.17
C ASP A 111 -28.80 -9.87 27.05
N LEU A 112 -28.19 -9.47 25.93
CA LEU A 112 -27.68 -8.11 25.75
C LEU A 112 -28.80 -7.07 25.81
N LYS A 113 -29.98 -7.40 25.27
CA LYS A 113 -31.17 -6.53 25.31
C LYS A 113 -31.63 -6.25 26.74
N ALA A 114 -31.56 -7.24 27.63
CA ALA A 114 -31.93 -7.10 29.04
C ALA A 114 -30.93 -6.22 29.79
N MET A 115 -29.64 -6.31 29.45
CA MET A 115 -28.58 -5.48 30.02
C MET A 115 -28.69 -4.01 29.59
N LEU A 116 -28.99 -3.73 28.32
CA LEU A 116 -29.14 -2.37 27.80
C LEU A 116 -30.37 -1.64 28.35
N GLY A 117 -31.40 -2.37 28.81
CA GLY A 117 -32.61 -1.80 29.42
C GLY A 117 -32.45 -1.40 30.89
N ARG A 118 -31.39 -1.85 31.56
CA ARG A 118 -31.10 -1.44 32.95
C ARG A 118 -30.46 -0.05 32.93
N LYS A 119 -31.25 0.99 33.20
CA LYS A 119 -30.70 2.32 33.51
C LYS A 119 -29.77 2.19 34.73
N PRO A 120 -28.53 2.69 34.70
CA PRO A 120 -27.69 2.71 35.88
C PRO A 120 -28.34 3.60 36.94
N SER A 121 -28.55 3.04 38.12
CA SER A 121 -29.03 3.79 39.28
C SER A 121 -27.99 4.87 39.64
N PRO A 122 -28.38 6.14 39.78
CA PRO A 122 -27.45 7.18 40.21
C PRO A 122 -27.01 6.87 41.66
N LYS A 123 -25.70 6.94 41.91
CA LYS A 123 -25.14 7.03 43.27
C LYS A 123 -25.04 8.50 43.65
#